data_AF-A0A9W6G3A2-F1
#
_entry.id   AF-A0A9W6G3A2-F1
#
_cell.length_a   1.000
_cell.length_b   1.000
_cell.length_c   1.000
_cell.angle_alpha   90.00
_cell.angle_beta   90.00
_cell.angle_gamma   90.00
#
_symmetry.space_group_name_H-M   'P 1'
#
loop_
_entity.id
_entity.type
_entity.pdbx_description
1 polymer ?
#
loop_
_entity_poly.entity_id
_entity_poly.type
_entity_poly.pdbx_seq_one_letter_code
_entity_poly.pdbx_strand_id
1 'polypeptide(L)'
;MTLRFADGLPVLGYREIDGRTLAFAWAWHEPTLRLTFTEHTPPLLGHVTHLDCLPRLAAAPDNLAWLNQDDPARTRAVLDRAIDLWRRKDQIFRDRNG
;
A
#
# COMPACT_ATOMS: atom_id res chain seq x y z
N MET A 1 -7.20 -14.59 14.37
CA MET A 1 -7.75 -13.31 13.83
C MET A 1 -7.75 -13.38 12.30
N THR A 2 -8.78 -12.86 11.61
CA THR A 2 -9.00 -13.05 10.17
C THR A 2 -8.04 -12.23 9.29
N LEU A 3 -7.38 -12.87 8.31
CA LEU A 3 -6.65 -12.14 7.26
C LEU A 3 -7.65 -11.28 6.46
N ARG A 4 -7.38 -9.97 6.36
CA ARG A 4 -8.19 -9.08 5.50
C ARG A 4 -7.62 -9.09 4.10
N PHE A 5 -8.51 -9.12 3.10
CA PHE A 5 -8.15 -9.11 1.69
C PHE A 5 -8.70 -7.86 1.01
N ALA A 6 -7.89 -7.23 0.16
CA ALA A 6 -8.30 -6.16 -0.74
C ALA A 6 -8.10 -6.67 -2.18
N ASP A 7 -9.20 -6.80 -2.92
CA ASP A 7 -9.25 -7.44 -4.25
C ASP A 7 -8.53 -8.81 -4.30
N GLY A 8 -8.77 -9.65 -3.29
CA GLY A 8 -8.16 -10.99 -3.22
C GLY A 8 -6.69 -11.03 -2.78
N LEU A 9 -6.07 -9.88 -2.47
CA LEU A 9 -4.70 -9.80 -1.99
C LEU A 9 -4.62 -9.62 -0.46
N PRO A 10 -3.68 -10.29 0.23
CA PRO A 10 -3.53 -10.16 1.67
C PRO A 10 -3.09 -8.74 2.06
N VAL A 11 -3.89 -8.08 2.90
CA VAL A 11 -3.58 -6.73 3.41
C VAL A 11 -2.54 -6.81 4.51
N LEU A 12 -1.35 -6.25 4.28
CA LEU A 12 -0.31 -6.17 5.30
C LEU A 12 -0.66 -5.13 6.37
N GLY A 13 -1.28 -4.02 5.98
CA GLY A 13 -1.73 -3.00 6.93
C GLY A 13 -2.51 -1.87 6.29
N TYR A 14 -2.95 -0.95 7.15
CA TYR A 14 -3.65 0.26 6.78
C TYR A 14 -2.86 1.49 7.24
N ARG A 15 -3.12 2.64 6.60
CA ARG A 15 -2.63 3.95 7.03
C ARG A 15 -3.53 5.05 6.51
N GLU A 16 -3.87 5.99 7.39
CA GLU A 16 -4.46 7.26 6.99
C GLU A 16 -3.37 8.21 6.48
N ILE A 17 -3.57 8.76 5.29
CA ILE A 17 -2.70 9.75 4.66
C ILE A 17 -3.59 10.84 4.08
N ASP A 18 -3.38 12.07 4.54
CA ASP A 18 -4.14 13.23 4.07
C ASP A 18 -5.68 13.03 4.17
N GLY A 19 -6.13 12.53 5.33
CA GLY A 19 -7.54 12.28 5.60
C GLY A 19 -8.15 11.11 4.82
N ARG A 20 -7.35 10.30 4.11
CA ARG A 20 -7.83 9.11 3.39
C ARG A 20 -7.17 7.85 3.90
N THR A 21 -7.97 6.81 4.16
CA THR A 21 -7.42 5.52 4.58
C THR A 21 -7.00 4.67 3.37
N LEU A 22 -5.73 4.26 3.38
CA LEU A 22 -5.14 3.35 2.40
C LEU A 22 -4.95 1.96 3.00
N ALA A 23 -5.32 0.94 2.22
CA ALA A 23 -4.94 -0.44 2.43
C ALA A 23 -3.71 -0.78 1.58
N PHE A 24 -2.76 -1.48 2.18
CA PHE A 24 -1.51 -1.93 1.55
C PHE A 24 -1.57 -3.44 1.44
N ALA A 25 -1.88 -3.95 0.24
CA ALA A 25 -2.04 -5.36 -0.02
C ALA A 25 -0.84 -5.92 -0.78
N TRP A 26 -0.35 -7.09 -0.38
CA TRP A 26 0.82 -7.70 -1.00
C TRP A 26 0.41 -8.52 -2.23
N ALA A 27 0.97 -8.17 -3.38
CA ALA A 27 0.96 -9.02 -4.56
C ALA A 27 1.92 -10.20 -4.30
N TRP A 28 1.36 -11.33 -3.86
CA TRP A 28 2.10 -12.48 -3.35
C TRP A 28 3.25 -12.87 -4.30
N HIS A 29 4.44 -13.08 -3.74
CA HIS A 29 5.69 -13.43 -4.43
C HIS A 29 6.34 -12.32 -5.26
N GLU A 30 5.77 -11.11 -5.28
CA GLU A 30 6.39 -9.96 -5.91
C GLU A 30 6.80 -8.90 -4.87
N PRO A 31 7.88 -8.13 -5.11
CA PRO A 31 8.22 -6.97 -4.29
C PRO A 31 7.33 -5.76 -4.61
N THR A 32 6.03 -6.01 -4.59
CA THR A 32 4.98 -5.09 -5.01
C THR A 32 3.85 -5.05 -3.97
N LEU A 33 3.47 -3.84 -3.55
CA LEU A 33 2.25 -3.60 -2.79
C LEU A 33 1.22 -2.88 -3.65
N ARG A 34 0.01 -3.41 -3.71
CA ARG A 34 -1.17 -2.74 -4.25
C ARG A 34 -1.75 -1.81 -3.20
N LEU A 35 -2.01 -0.57 -3.60
CA LEU A 35 -2.57 0.47 -2.75
C LEU A 35 -4.01 0.75 -3.15
N THR A 36 -4.92 0.66 -2.18
CA THR A 36 -6.33 0.99 -2.41
C THR A 36 -6.88 1.90 -1.33
N PHE A 37 -7.67 2.89 -1.72
CA PHE A 37 -8.54 3.62 -0.81
C PHE A 37 -9.62 2.69 -0.27
N THR A 38 -9.91 2.78 1.03
CA THR A 38 -11.00 2.00 1.64
C THR A 38 -12.38 2.66 1.46
N GLU A 39 -12.41 3.94 1.07
CA GLU A 39 -13.61 4.79 1.13
C GLU A 39 -14.04 5.36 -0.25
N HIS A 40 -13.29 5.12 -1.33
CA HIS A 40 -13.51 5.76 -2.63
C HIS A 40 -13.58 4.77 -3.81
N THR A 41 -14.23 5.20 -4.89
CA THR A 41 -14.28 4.48 -6.18
C THR A 41 -13.81 5.41 -7.32
N PRO A 42 -12.86 4.98 -8.18
CA PRO A 42 -12.18 3.69 -8.14
C PRO A 42 -11.23 3.59 -6.94
N PRO A 43 -11.20 2.43 -6.26
CA PRO A 43 -10.43 2.28 -5.04
C PRO A 43 -8.93 2.23 -5.30
N LEU A 44 -8.50 1.93 -6.53
CA LEU A 44 -7.08 1.74 -6.85
C LEU A 44 -6.33 3.06 -6.87
N LEU A 45 -5.45 3.26 -5.90
CA LEU A 45 -4.50 4.37 -5.89
C LEU A 45 -3.31 4.07 -6.82
N GLY A 46 -2.82 2.83 -6.81
CA GLY A 46 -1.66 2.41 -7.60
C GLY A 46 -0.88 1.27 -6.96
N HIS A 47 0.40 1.17 -7.28
CA HIS A 47 1.30 0.13 -6.81
C HIS A 47 2.62 0.73 -6.31
N VAL A 48 3.14 0.22 -5.20
CA VAL A 48 4.54 0.43 -4.81
C VAL A 48 5.32 -0.78 -5.29
N THR A 49 6.31 -0.55 -6.14
CA THR A 49 7.15 -1.58 -6.76
C THR A 49 8.60 -1.43 -6.31
N HIS A 50 9.45 -2.40 -6.68
CA HIS A 50 10.89 -2.37 -6.41
C HIS A 50 11.23 -2.24 -4.92
N LEU A 51 10.39 -2.84 -4.05
CA LEU A 51 10.53 -2.75 -2.59
C LEU A 51 11.83 -3.37 -2.04
N ASP A 52 12.49 -4.23 -2.82
CA ASP A 52 13.79 -4.83 -2.48
C ASP A 52 14.99 -3.93 -2.78
N CYS A 53 14.80 -2.83 -3.52
CA CYS A 53 15.89 -1.96 -3.95
C CYS A 53 15.54 -0.49 -3.70
N LEU A 54 14.99 0.18 -4.72
CA LEU A 54 14.58 1.58 -4.67
C LEU A 54 13.05 1.64 -4.86
N PRO A 55 12.28 1.72 -3.77
CA PRO A 55 10.82 1.74 -3.81
C PRO A 55 10.29 2.86 -4.71
N ARG A 56 9.39 2.51 -5.62
CA ARG A 56 8.76 3.45 -6.56
C ARG A 56 7.25 3.32 -6.52
N LEU A 57 6.57 4.46 -6.44
CA LEU A 57 5.12 4.54 -6.51
C LEU A 57 4.70 4.73 -7.98
N ALA A 58 4.01 3.73 -8.53
CA ALA A 58 3.33 3.76 -9.81
C ALA A 58 1.84 4.04 -9.57
N ALA A 59 1.44 5.30 -9.76
CA ALA A 59 0.05 5.74 -9.59
C ALA A 59 -0.88 5.13 -10.65
N ALA A 60 -2.11 4.81 -10.27
CA ALA A 60 -3.18 4.54 -11.20
C ALA A 60 -3.65 5.85 -11.86
N PRO A 61 -4.06 5.83 -13.13
CA PRO A 61 -4.42 7.05 -13.87
C PRO A 61 -5.55 7.83 -13.18
N ASP A 62 -6.54 7.13 -12.63
CA ASP A 62 -7.71 7.73 -11.99
C ASP A 62 -7.38 8.53 -10.71
N ASN A 63 -6.29 8.17 -10.03
CA ASN A 63 -5.90 8.77 -8.75
C ASN A 63 -4.52 9.46 -8.81
N LEU A 64 -3.95 9.61 -10.01
CA LEU A 64 -2.69 10.31 -10.24
C LEU A 64 -2.75 11.76 -9.76
N ALA A 65 -3.88 12.43 -9.98
CA ALA A 65 -4.09 13.81 -9.53
C ALA A 65 -3.98 13.94 -8.01
N TRP A 66 -4.48 12.96 -7.25
CA TRP A 66 -4.31 12.95 -5.79
C TRP A 66 -2.86 12.66 -5.38
N LEU A 67 -2.05 11.93 -6.15
CA LEU A 67 -0.64 11.77 -5.80
C LEU A 67 0.22 12.99 -6.17
N ASN A 68 -0.12 13.66 -7.26
CA ASN A 68 0.66 14.76 -7.84
C ASN A 68 0.16 16.15 -7.47
N GLN A 69 -0.95 16.29 -6.74
CA GLN A 69 -1.41 17.57 -6.19
C GLN A 69 -0.42 18.07 -5.13
N ASP A 70 0.65 18.70 -5.60
CA ASP A 70 1.50 19.70 -4.94
C ASP A 70 2.27 19.29 -3.67
N ASP A 71 2.10 18.06 -3.15
CA ASP A 71 2.77 17.65 -1.91
C ASP A 71 3.64 16.39 -2.07
N PRO A 72 4.99 16.55 -2.20
CA PRO A 72 5.91 15.41 -2.18
C PRO A 72 5.87 14.64 -0.85
N ALA A 73 5.36 15.23 0.24
CA ALA A 73 5.20 14.56 1.53
C ALA A 73 4.18 13.44 1.48
N ARG A 74 3.12 13.56 0.65
CA ARG A 74 2.11 12.51 0.48
C ARG A 74 2.72 11.25 -0.14
N THR A 75 3.44 11.41 -1.24
CA THR A 75 4.17 10.30 -1.89
C THR A 75 5.20 9.70 -0.94
N ARG A 76 5.92 10.53 -0.18
CA ARG A 76 6.89 10.06 0.82
C ARG A 76 6.23 9.26 1.94
N ALA A 77 5.11 9.71 2.49
CA ALA A 77 4.37 9.01 3.54
C ALA A 77 3.86 7.64 3.05
N VAL A 78 3.40 7.56 1.80
CA VAL A 78 3.01 6.30 1.16
C VAL A 78 4.20 5.34 1.06
N LEU A 79 5.35 5.82 0.57
CA LEU A 79 6.56 5.01 0.41
C LEU A 79 7.14 4.56 1.75
N ASP A 80 7.24 5.45 2.73
CA ASP A 80 7.76 5.13 4.07
C ASP A 80 6.93 4.01 4.72
N ARG A 81 5.60 4.08 4.59
CA ARG A 81 4.71 3.03 5.10
C ARG A 81 4.84 1.72 4.33
N ALA A 82 4.95 1.78 3.00
CA ALA A 82 5.15 0.59 2.18
C ALA A 82 6.45 -0.15 2.53
N ILE A 83 7.54 0.60 2.75
CA ILE A 83 8.84 0.06 3.17
C ILE A 83 8.75 -0.59 4.54
N ASP A 84 8.13 0.06 5.51
CA ASP A 84 7.96 -0.48 6.86
C ASP A 84 7.16 -1.79 6.85
N LEU A 85 6.05 -1.84 6.09
CA LEU A 85 5.25 -3.06 5.94
C LEU A 85 6.01 -4.16 5.19
N TRP A 86 6.78 -3.82 4.16
CA TRP A 86 7.60 -4.78 3.42
C TRP A 86 8.64 -5.45 4.33
N ARG A 87 9.35 -4.65 5.13
CA ARG A 87 10.37 -5.15 6.06
C ARG A 87 9.78 -6.04 7.15
N ARG A 88 8.55 -5.79 7.57
CA ARG A 88 7.87 -6.54 8.64
C ARG A 88 6.95 -7.65 8.12
N LYS A 89 6.83 -7.85 6.80
CA LYS A 89 5.84 -8.78 6.22
C LYS A 89 5.92 -10.18 6.84
N ASP A 90 7.12 -10.73 7.02
CA ASP A 90 7.30 -12.08 7.57
C ASP A 90 6.86 -12.18 9.03
N GLN A 91 7.09 -11.12 9.80
CA GLN A 91 6.58 -11.02 11.17
C GLN A 91 5.05 -10.89 11.18
N ILE A 92 4.48 -10.04 10.31
CA ILE A 92 3.03 -9.84 10.19
C ILE A 92 2.32 -11.16 9.85
N PHE A 93 2.90 -11.99 8.98
CA PHE A 93 2.35 -13.31 8.67
C PHE A 93 2.48 -14.29 9.84
N ARG A 94 3.61 -14.28 10.57
CA ARG A 94 3.77 -15.11 11.77
C ARG A 94 2.78 -14.75 12.86
N ASP A 95 2.66 -13.47 13.19
CA ASP A 95 1.75 -12.98 14.24
C ASP A 95 0.27 -13.22 13.91
N ARG A 96 -0.08 -13.38 12.62
CA ARG A 96 -1.47 -13.64 12.18
C ARG A 96 -1.81 -15.11 12.01
N ASN A 97 -0.81 -15.98 11.94
CA ASN A 97 -0.96 -17.43 11.89
C ASN A 97 -0.86 -18.09 13.29
N GLY A 98 -0.55 -17.30 14.33
CA GLY A 98 -0.51 -17.72 15.73
C GLY A 98 -1.83 -17.56 16.48
#